data_AF-A0A7S3A4T4-F1
#
_entry.id   AF-A0A7S3A4T4-F1
#
_cell.length_a   1.000
_cell.length_b   1.000
_cell.length_c   1.000
_cell.angle_alpha   90.00
_cell.angle_beta   90.00
_cell.angle_gamma   90.00
#
_symmetry.space_group_name_H-M   'P 1'
#
loop_
_entity.id
_entity.type
_entity.pdbx_description
1 polymer ?
#
loop_
_entity_poly.entity_id
_entity_poly.type
_entity_poly.pdbx_seq_one_letter_code
_entity_poly.pdbx_strand_id
1 'polypeptide(L)'
;MIPAQYTDNGEVTEVRCSGLSCRWVQIILFHFIAFFPILAPLFSAARKNVELRRYPYAGIFTGRVEDIRIGDVLDVHVTDESGRSITVNVPNTSQNIDRLQCGLSAMTVVFSKKSSFRTISGATDLYIPELDEFIGKHPYLARDYFLKLVSEYTVD
;
A
#
# COMPACT_ATOMS: atom_id res chain seq x y z
N MET A 1 35.27 29.62 -0.67
CA MET A 1 36.16 30.66 -1.20
C MET A 1 37.48 29.97 -1.52
N ILE A 2 37.76 29.69 -2.80
CA ILE A 2 38.98 28.97 -3.22
C ILE A 2 40.05 30.02 -3.55
N PRO A 3 41.27 29.94 -3.02
CA PRO A 3 42.32 30.91 -3.34
C PRO A 3 42.80 30.72 -4.79
N ALA A 4 42.86 31.81 -5.55
CA ALA A 4 43.45 31.84 -6.88
C ALA A 4 44.96 31.53 -6.78
N GLN A 5 45.46 30.62 -7.62
CA GLN A 5 46.88 30.29 -7.70
C GLN A 5 47.51 31.16 -8.80
N TYR A 6 48.52 31.96 -8.43
CA TYR A 6 49.25 32.86 -9.33
C TYR A 6 50.61 32.23 -9.63
N THR A 7 51.01 32.15 -10.90
CA THR A 7 52.35 31.70 -11.30
C THR A 7 53.30 32.90 -11.36
N ASP A 8 54.61 32.65 -11.20
CA ASP A 8 55.67 33.66 -11.10
C ASP A 8 55.83 34.59 -12.33
N ASN A 9 55.09 34.30 -13.41
CA ASN A 9 55.13 35.04 -14.68
C ASN A 9 53.92 35.95 -14.91
N GLY A 10 53.00 36.02 -13.95
CA GLY A 10 51.88 36.95 -13.95
C GLY A 10 50.68 36.63 -14.82
N GLU A 11 50.63 35.44 -15.41
CA GLU A 11 49.43 34.93 -16.08
C GLU A 11 48.46 34.28 -15.08
N VAL A 12 47.23 34.79 -15.04
CA VAL A 12 46.14 34.21 -14.27
C VAL A 12 45.65 32.96 -15.01
N THR A 13 45.95 31.77 -14.50
CA THR A 13 45.33 30.55 -15.00
C THR A 13 43.91 30.48 -14.47
N GLU A 14 42.93 30.57 -15.38
CA GLU A 14 41.53 30.36 -15.05
C GLU A 14 41.38 28.91 -14.57
N VAL A 15 41.21 28.71 -13.26
CA VAL A 15 40.97 27.39 -12.69
C VAL A 15 39.58 26.96 -13.10
N ARG A 16 39.49 26.28 -14.24
CA ARG A 16 38.25 25.69 -14.75
C ARG A 16 37.80 24.60 -13.78
N CYS A 17 36.97 24.97 -12.81
CA CYS A 17 36.21 24.03 -12.01
C CYS A 17 35.36 23.19 -12.96
N SER A 18 35.82 21.99 -13.29
CA SER A 18 35.06 21.06 -14.11
C SER A 18 33.81 20.67 -13.32
N GLY A 19 32.66 21.19 -13.74
CA GLY A 19 31.36 20.77 -13.22
C GLY A 19 31.18 19.24 -13.35
N LEU A 20 30.34 18.67 -12.48
CA LEU A 20 29.93 17.26 -12.43
C LEU A 20 31.03 16.16 -12.51
N SER A 21 32.32 16.49 -12.54
CA SER A 21 33.43 15.54 -12.64
C SER A 21 33.99 15.09 -11.28
N CYS A 22 33.48 15.69 -10.19
CA CYS A 22 33.94 15.40 -8.83
C CYS A 22 33.47 14.00 -8.40
N ARG A 23 34.41 13.06 -8.23
CA ARG A 23 34.15 11.67 -7.77
C ARG A 23 33.26 11.60 -6.53
N TRP A 24 33.36 12.57 -5.61
CA TRP A 24 32.52 12.64 -4.42
C TRP A 24 31.05 12.87 -4.73
N VAL A 25 30.74 13.70 -5.73
CA VAL A 25 29.36 13.92 -6.18
C VAL A 25 28.81 12.63 -6.78
N GLN A 26 29.62 11.89 -7.55
CA GLN A 26 29.22 10.60 -8.13
C GLN A 26 28.93 9.55 -7.05
N ILE A 27 29.77 9.46 -6.01
CA ILE A 27 29.58 8.51 -4.90
C ILE A 27 28.28 8.83 -4.14
N ILE A 28 28.02 10.11 -3.84
CA ILE A 28 26.80 10.54 -3.16
C ILE A 28 25.57 10.21 -4.03
N LEU A 29 25.62 10.53 -5.32
CA LEU A 29 24.51 10.26 -6.24
C LEU A 29 24.20 8.76 -6.31
N PHE A 30 25.24 7.92 -6.41
CA PHE A 30 25.09 6.46 -6.46
C PHE A 30 24.50 5.90 -5.16
N HIS A 31 24.92 6.43 -4.02
CA HIS A 31 24.40 5.99 -2.72
C HIS A 31 22.92 6.38 -2.53
N PHE A 32 22.53 7.60 -2.91
CA PHE A 32 21.13 8.02 -2.87
C PHE A 32 20.25 7.20 -3.82
N ILE A 33 20.74 6.93 -5.04
CA ILE A 33 20.01 6.10 -6.03
C ILE A 33 19.87 4.65 -5.54
N ALA A 34 20.92 4.08 -4.93
CA ALA A 34 20.88 2.71 -4.42
C ALA A 34 20.03 2.56 -3.16
N PHE A 35 19.94 3.60 -2.32
CA PHE A 35 19.18 3.58 -1.07
C PHE A 35 17.70 3.93 -1.26
N PHE A 36 17.35 4.71 -2.28
CA PHE A 36 15.97 5.16 -2.54
C PHE A 36 14.95 4.01 -2.75
N PRO A 37 15.25 2.90 -3.47
CA PRO A 37 14.35 1.76 -3.62
C PRO A 37 13.89 1.14 -2.29
N ILE A 38 14.69 1.27 -1.23
CA ILE A 38 14.35 0.75 0.10
C ILE A 38 13.16 1.53 0.69
N LEU A 39 13.02 2.81 0.37
CA LEU A 39 11.90 3.64 0.84
C LEU A 39 10.67 3.57 -0.07
N ALA A 40 10.80 3.04 -1.29
CA ALA A 40 9.68 2.90 -2.22
C ALA A 40 8.43 2.22 -1.61
N PRO A 41 8.51 1.10 -0.86
CA PRO A 41 7.35 0.51 -0.19
C PRO A 41 6.73 1.46 0.85
N LEU A 42 7.56 2.17 1.62
CA LEU A 42 7.09 3.14 2.61
C LEU A 42 6.32 4.29 1.96
N PHE A 43 6.83 4.85 0.86
CA PHE A 43 6.14 5.91 0.13
C PHE A 43 4.85 5.42 -0.52
N SER A 44 4.84 4.19 -1.06
CA SER A 44 3.64 3.55 -1.62
C SER A 44 2.55 3.39 -0.56
N ALA A 45 2.91 2.89 0.63
CA ALA A 45 2.03 2.80 1.78
C ALA A 45 1.51 4.16 2.23
N ALA A 46 2.41 5.14 2.36
CA ALA A 46 2.06 6.50 2.78
C ALA A 46 1.06 7.14 1.80
N ARG A 47 1.27 7.00 0.49
CA ARG A 47 0.37 7.53 -0.54
C ARG A 47 -1.01 6.90 -0.45
N LYS A 48 -1.07 5.59 -0.24
CA LYS A 48 -2.34 4.86 -0.04
C LYS A 48 -3.04 5.27 1.24
N ASN A 49 -2.31 5.41 2.35
CA ASN A 49 -2.87 5.87 3.62
C ASN A 49 -3.39 7.31 3.52
N VAL A 50 -2.70 8.21 2.82
CA VAL A 50 -3.18 9.58 2.54
C VAL A 50 -4.43 9.53 1.67
N GLU A 51 -4.49 8.65 0.68
CA GLU A 51 -5.69 8.45 -0.12
C GLU A 51 -6.88 8.03 0.74
N LEU A 52 -6.67 7.13 1.72
CA LEU A 52 -7.73 6.65 2.61
C LEU A 52 -8.15 7.69 3.66
N ARG A 53 -7.25 8.61 4.08
CA ARG A 53 -7.58 9.71 5.00
C ARG A 53 -8.66 10.66 4.48
N ARG A 54 -8.96 10.64 3.18
CA ARG A 54 -10.08 11.41 2.61
C ARG A 54 -11.45 10.93 3.09
N TYR A 55 -11.53 9.73 3.66
CA TYR A 55 -12.77 9.15 4.17
C TYR A 55 -12.84 9.34 5.69
N PRO A 56 -13.81 10.12 6.19
CA PRO A 56 -13.94 10.40 7.62
C PRO A 56 -14.43 9.20 8.44
N TYR A 57 -15.04 8.20 7.80
CA TYR A 57 -15.59 7.03 8.47
C TYR A 57 -14.95 5.75 7.95
N ALA A 58 -14.58 4.87 8.88
CA ALA A 58 -14.11 3.52 8.63
C ALA A 58 -14.87 2.55 9.54
N GLY A 59 -15.07 1.31 9.09
CA GLY A 59 -15.74 0.28 9.86
C GLY A 59 -15.32 -1.11 9.41
N ILE A 60 -15.59 -2.11 10.24
CA ILE A 60 -15.43 -3.51 9.87
C ILE A 60 -16.69 -3.94 9.12
N PHE A 61 -16.49 -4.54 7.95
CA PHE A 61 -17.54 -5.16 7.17
C PHE A 61 -17.35 -6.66 7.24
N THR A 62 -18.36 -7.34 7.76
CA THR A 62 -18.47 -8.79 7.82
C THR A 62 -19.48 -9.24 6.78
N GLY A 63 -19.19 -10.30 6.04
CA GLY A 63 -20.13 -10.86 5.09
C GLY A 63 -19.71 -12.25 4.64
N ARG A 64 -20.40 -12.77 3.64
CA ARG A 64 -20.05 -14.04 3.00
C ARG A 64 -19.67 -13.82 1.55
N VAL A 65 -18.71 -14.61 1.07
CA VAL A 65 -18.36 -14.64 -0.34
C VAL A 65 -19.55 -15.19 -1.14
N GLU A 66 -20.16 -14.36 -1.96
CA GLU A 66 -21.33 -14.74 -2.76
C GLU A 66 -20.89 -15.27 -4.13
N ASP A 67 -20.00 -14.54 -4.79
CA ASP A 67 -19.52 -14.86 -6.13
C ASP A 67 -18.03 -14.54 -6.27
N ILE A 68 -17.36 -15.32 -7.10
CA ILE A 68 -15.93 -15.20 -7.38
C ILE A 68 -15.75 -15.18 -8.89
N ARG A 69 -15.34 -14.03 -9.41
CA ARG A 69 -15.16 -13.83 -10.84
C ARG A 69 -13.68 -13.82 -11.19
N ILE A 70 -13.27 -14.81 -12.00
CA ILE A 70 -11.89 -14.96 -12.45
C ILE A 70 -11.70 -14.20 -13.76
N GLY A 71 -10.77 -13.25 -13.79
CA GLY A 71 -10.34 -12.51 -14.97
C GLY A 71 -8.84 -12.22 -14.92
N ASP A 72 -8.40 -11.07 -15.45
CA ASP A 72 -7.02 -10.60 -15.29
C ASP A 72 -6.67 -10.34 -13.81
N VAL A 73 -7.68 -9.92 -13.06
CA VAL A 73 -7.71 -9.76 -11.61
C VAL A 73 -8.89 -10.59 -11.10
N LEU A 74 -8.73 -11.21 -9.94
CA LEU A 74 -9.78 -11.96 -9.28
C LEU A 74 -10.69 -10.98 -8.53
N ASP A 75 -11.96 -10.95 -8.88
CA ASP A 75 -12.95 -10.13 -8.18
C ASP A 75 -13.77 -11.00 -7.24
N VAL A 76 -13.67 -10.72 -5.94
CA VAL A 76 -14.43 -11.42 -4.91
C VAL A 76 -15.59 -10.54 -4.47
N HIS A 77 -16.81 -11.02 -4.68
CA HIS A 77 -18.04 -10.36 -4.23
C HIS A 77 -18.42 -10.88 -2.85
N VAL A 78 -18.53 -9.96 -1.89
CA VAL A 78 -18.87 -10.27 -0.50
C VAL A 78 -20.14 -9.53 -0.13
N THR A 79 -21.10 -10.26 0.40
CA THR A 79 -22.42 -9.74 0.77
C THR A 79 -22.69 -9.98 2.25
N ASP A 80 -23.13 -8.94 2.93
CA ASP A 80 -23.53 -8.94 4.34
C ASP A 80 -25.01 -9.34 4.49
N GLU A 81 -25.43 -9.76 5.68
CA GLU A 81 -26.81 -10.09 6.02
C GLU A 81 -27.78 -8.91 5.82
N SER A 82 -27.27 -7.68 5.93
CA SER A 82 -28.04 -6.46 5.65
C SER A 82 -28.33 -6.24 4.15
N GLY A 83 -27.84 -7.13 3.26
CA GLY A 83 -27.97 -7.00 1.80
C GLY A 83 -27.03 -5.97 1.18
N ARG A 84 -25.98 -5.55 1.91
CA ARG A 84 -24.92 -4.71 1.36
C ARG A 84 -23.86 -5.60 0.72
N SER A 85 -23.35 -5.20 -0.44
CA SER A 85 -22.28 -5.94 -1.11
C SER A 85 -21.07 -5.06 -1.40
N ILE A 86 -19.90 -5.70 -1.41
CA ILE A 86 -18.63 -5.09 -1.79
C ILE A 86 -17.91 -6.02 -2.77
N THR A 87 -17.04 -5.43 -3.59
CA THR A 87 -16.17 -6.17 -4.49
C THR A 87 -14.73 -5.86 -4.11
N VAL A 88 -13.98 -6.91 -3.76
CA VAL A 88 -12.56 -6.79 -3.46
C VAL A 88 -11.77 -7.33 -4.65
N ASN A 89 -10.86 -6.50 -5.17
CA ASN A 89 -9.97 -6.84 -6.26
C ASN A 89 -8.72 -7.52 -5.71
N VAL A 90 -8.46 -8.73 -6.19
CA VAL A 90 -7.41 -9.61 -5.73
C VAL A 90 -6.46 -9.88 -6.90
N PRO A 91 -5.18 -9.50 -6.82
CA PRO A 91 -4.24 -9.85 -7.87
C PRO A 91 -4.08 -11.36 -7.96
N ASN A 92 -4.00 -11.90 -9.18
CA ASN A 92 -3.84 -13.33 -9.46
C ASN A 92 -2.50 -13.91 -8.94
N THR A 93 -1.63 -13.06 -8.37
CA THR A 93 -0.41 -13.43 -7.66
C THR A 93 -0.67 -13.90 -6.22
N SER A 94 -1.90 -13.74 -5.71
CA SER A 94 -2.24 -14.17 -4.35
C SER A 94 -2.13 -15.69 -4.24
N GLN A 95 -1.49 -16.17 -3.18
CA GLN A 95 -1.35 -17.60 -2.92
C GLN A 95 -2.74 -18.19 -2.57
N ASN A 96 -2.92 -19.49 -2.77
CA ASN A 96 -4.11 -20.25 -2.34
C ASN A 96 -5.48 -19.80 -2.88
N ILE A 97 -5.53 -19.13 -4.04
CA ILE A 97 -6.79 -18.79 -4.72
C ILE A 97 -7.68 -20.03 -4.92
N ASP A 98 -7.08 -21.20 -5.12
CA ASP A 98 -7.78 -22.48 -5.30
C ASP A 98 -8.64 -22.90 -4.10
N ARG A 99 -8.36 -22.34 -2.91
CA ARG A 99 -9.09 -22.65 -1.66
C ARG A 99 -10.29 -21.72 -1.46
N LEU A 100 -10.42 -20.68 -2.29
CA LEU A 100 -11.54 -19.74 -2.19
C LEU A 100 -12.82 -20.39 -2.70
N GLN A 101 -13.84 -20.36 -1.86
CA GLN A 101 -15.15 -20.92 -2.17
C GLN A 101 -16.24 -19.92 -1.77
N CYS A 102 -17.34 -19.94 -2.51
CA CYS A 102 -18.55 -19.23 -2.12
C CYS A 102 -19.07 -19.77 -0.78
N GLY A 103 -19.59 -18.88 0.06
CA GLY A 103 -20.13 -19.19 1.38
C GLY A 103 -19.16 -18.96 2.54
N LEU A 104 -17.85 -18.83 2.28
CA LEU A 104 -16.84 -18.51 3.28
C LEU A 104 -17.13 -17.17 3.94
N SER A 105 -16.91 -17.09 5.26
CA SER A 105 -16.97 -15.84 5.98
C SER A 105 -15.81 -14.95 5.56
N ALA A 106 -16.08 -13.66 5.40
CA ALA A 106 -15.07 -12.72 4.98
C ALA A 106 -15.24 -11.39 5.70
N MET A 107 -14.11 -10.82 6.13
CA MET A 107 -14.05 -9.59 6.91
C MET A 107 -13.11 -8.60 6.26
N THR A 108 -13.49 -7.32 6.23
CA THR A 108 -12.59 -6.29 5.69
C THR A 108 -12.84 -4.95 6.36
N VAL A 109 -11.88 -4.02 6.23
CA VAL A 109 -12.08 -2.63 6.63
C VAL A 109 -12.65 -1.86 5.45
N VAL A 110 -13.83 -1.29 5.63
CA VAL A 110 -14.49 -0.43 4.65
C VAL A 110 -14.40 1.02 5.05
N PHE A 111 -14.37 1.89 4.05
CA PHE A 111 -14.36 3.34 4.22
C PHE A 111 -15.58 3.97 3.59
N SER A 112 -16.10 5.02 4.23
CA SER A 112 -17.24 5.78 3.72
C SER A 112 -17.09 7.27 3.98
N LYS A 113 -17.74 8.06 3.12
CA LYS A 113 -17.98 9.50 3.35
C LYS A 113 -19.15 9.76 4.29
N LYS A 114 -20.01 8.76 4.55
CA LYS A 114 -21.21 8.88 5.38
C LYS A 114 -21.12 7.92 6.57
N SER A 115 -21.54 8.38 7.74
CA SER A 115 -21.57 7.57 8.97
C SER A 115 -22.53 6.38 8.90
N SER A 116 -23.51 6.41 7.99
CA SER A 116 -24.49 5.33 7.82
C SER A 116 -23.98 4.14 7.00
N PHE A 117 -22.78 4.22 6.41
CA PHE A 117 -22.18 3.19 5.56
C PHE A 117 -23.07 2.65 4.42
N ARG A 118 -24.13 3.39 4.05
CA ARG A 118 -25.00 3.05 2.90
C ARG A 118 -24.25 3.04 1.56
N THR A 119 -23.17 3.81 1.47
CA THR A 119 -22.31 3.87 0.30
C THR A 119 -20.89 3.58 0.73
N ILE A 120 -20.39 2.41 0.35
CA ILE A 120 -19.01 2.00 0.62
C ILE A 120 -18.15 2.63 -0.47
N SER A 121 -17.19 3.46 -0.05
CA SER A 121 -16.34 4.23 -0.96
C SER A 121 -14.99 3.55 -1.23
N GLY A 122 -14.66 2.52 -0.47
CA GLY A 122 -13.46 1.70 -0.63
C GLY A 122 -13.40 0.60 0.43
N ALA A 123 -12.64 -0.44 0.15
CA ALA A 123 -12.35 -1.54 1.05
C ALA A 123 -10.84 -1.84 1.03
N THR A 124 -10.31 -2.39 2.12
CA THR A 124 -8.92 -2.87 2.21
C THR A 124 -8.81 -4.33 1.72
N ASP A 125 -7.82 -5.07 2.23
CA ASP A 125 -7.74 -6.51 2.07
C ASP A 125 -8.93 -7.20 2.74
N LEU A 126 -9.35 -8.30 2.13
CA LEU A 126 -10.34 -9.22 2.62
C LEU A 126 -9.65 -10.32 3.44
N TYR A 127 -10.00 -10.44 4.71
CA TYR A 127 -9.57 -11.51 5.57
C TYR A 127 -10.60 -12.62 5.57
N ILE A 128 -10.15 -13.87 5.40
CA ILE A 128 -10.98 -15.06 5.43
C ILE A 128 -10.54 -15.90 6.64
N PRO A 129 -11.30 -15.89 7.75
CA PRO A 129 -10.93 -16.59 8.97
C PRO A 129 -10.73 -18.10 8.79
N GLU A 130 -11.52 -18.73 7.93
CA GLU A 130 -11.46 -20.18 7.68
C GLU A 130 -10.16 -20.62 7.00
N LEU A 131 -9.53 -19.71 6.27
CA LEU A 131 -8.26 -19.94 5.57
C LEU A 131 -7.06 -19.30 6.29
N ASP A 132 -7.32 -18.48 7.31
CA ASP A 132 -6.34 -17.59 7.97
C ASP A 132 -5.54 -16.76 6.94
N GLU A 133 -6.24 -16.24 5.93
CA GLU A 133 -5.59 -15.61 4.78
C GLU A 133 -6.16 -14.23 4.47
N PHE A 134 -5.25 -13.31 4.13
CA PHE A 134 -5.57 -11.95 3.70
C PHE A 134 -5.40 -11.86 2.19
N ILE A 135 -6.45 -11.38 1.53
CA ILE A 135 -6.61 -11.43 0.09
C ILE A 135 -6.98 -10.03 -0.41
N GLY A 136 -6.15 -9.47 -1.28
CA GLY A 136 -6.35 -8.13 -1.78
C GLY A 136 -5.05 -7.48 -2.25
N LYS A 137 -5.18 -6.25 -2.73
CA LYS A 137 -4.07 -5.45 -3.26
C LYS A 137 -3.43 -4.53 -2.21
N HIS A 138 -3.80 -4.61 -0.94
CA HIS A 138 -3.46 -3.60 0.06
C HIS A 138 -2.38 -4.09 1.05
N PRO A 139 -1.10 -4.14 0.68
CA PRO A 139 -0.02 -4.78 1.46
C PRO A 139 0.35 -4.09 2.79
N TYR A 140 -0.46 -3.15 3.27
CA TYR A 140 -0.13 -2.26 4.39
C TYR A 140 -1.21 -2.20 5.48
N LEU A 141 -2.19 -3.12 5.46
CA LEU A 141 -3.07 -3.29 6.62
C LEU A 141 -2.25 -3.89 7.78
N ALA A 142 -2.32 -3.29 8.96
CA ALA A 142 -1.66 -3.82 10.16
C ALA A 142 -2.43 -5.05 10.65
N ARG A 143 -2.08 -6.23 10.10
CA ARG A 143 -2.79 -7.50 10.30
C ARG A 143 -2.96 -7.86 11.77
N ASP A 144 -1.94 -7.67 12.59
CA ASP A 144 -1.99 -7.97 14.04
C ASP A 144 -3.10 -7.18 14.75
N TYR A 145 -3.21 -5.88 14.45
CA TYR A 145 -4.25 -5.03 15.03
C TYR A 145 -5.63 -5.37 14.49
N PHE A 146 -5.72 -5.70 13.19
CA PHE A 146 -6.97 -6.13 12.59
C PHE A 146 -7.47 -7.43 13.23
N LEU A 147 -6.61 -8.45 13.39
CA LEU A 147 -6.94 -9.71 14.03
C LEU A 147 -7.37 -9.51 15.49
N LYS A 148 -6.69 -8.61 16.21
CA LYS A 148 -7.09 -8.23 17.58
C LYS A 148 -8.49 -7.63 17.61
N LEU A 149 -8.83 -6.75 16.67
CA LEU A 149 -10.18 -6.19 16.57
C LEU A 149 -11.20 -7.29 16.25
N VAL A 150 -10.91 -8.14 15.26
CA VAL A 150 -11.81 -9.24 14.89
C VAL A 150 -12.06 -10.20 16.05
N SER A 151 -11.02 -10.56 16.81
CA SER A 151 -11.16 -11.45 17.96
C SER A 151 -11.99 -10.80 19.07
N GLU A 152 -11.91 -9.47 19.22
CA GLU A 152 -12.74 -8.73 20.18
C GLU A 152 -14.23 -8.74 19.76
N TYR A 153 -14.51 -8.64 18.45
CA TYR A 153 -15.88 -8.64 17.91
C TYR A 153 -16.52 -10.02 17.72
N THR A 154 -15.75 -11.11 17.64
CA THR A 154 -16.27 -12.47 17.35
C THR A 154 -16.56 -13.27 18.63
N VAL A 155 -16.19 -12.76 19.81
CA VAL A 155 -16.36 -13.44 21.11
C VAL A 155 -17.71 -13.11 21.77
N ASP A 156 -18.46 -12.14 21.24
CA ASP A 156 -19.84 -11.82 21.63
C ASP A 156 -20.87 -12.53 20.74
#